data_AF-A0A0B7N6L7-F1
#
_entry.id   AF-A0A0B7N6L7-F1
#
_cell.length_a   1.000
_cell.length_b   1.000
_cell.length_c   1.000
_cell.angle_alpha   90.00
_cell.angle_beta   90.00
_cell.angle_gamma   90.00
#
_symmetry.space_group_name_H-M   'P 1'
#
loop_
_entity.id
_entity.type
_entity.pdbx_description
1 polymer ?
#
loop_
_entity_poly.entity_id
_entity_poly.type
_entity_poly.pdbx_seq_one_letter_code
_entity_poly.pdbx_strand_id
1 'polypeptide(L)'
;MKINILEDILGNEEKQEQGIAIKGQAAKLKKLNQQQHLNVKTAFKSYSHSKDRITIHEKIRSEKLNEIILPHLKVELERIRREHNNMDDYRKAREKYIFQFFQQKHEARAFIKKHLKNF
;
A
#
# COMPACT_ATOMS: atom_id res chain seq x y z
N MET A 1 77.65 -5.51 35.30
CA MET A 1 76.25 -5.94 35.17
C MET A 1 75.50 -4.90 34.38
N LYS A 2 75.19 -5.18 33.12
CA LYS A 2 74.26 -4.41 32.29
C LYS A 2 73.37 -5.44 31.60
N ILE A 3 72.17 -5.01 31.24
CA ILE A 3 71.21 -5.61 30.31
C ILE A 3 69.89 -6.00 31.02
N ASN A 4 68.80 -5.55 30.40
CA ASN A 4 67.37 -5.82 30.61
C ASN A 4 66.49 -4.67 31.13
N ILE A 5 66.57 -3.50 30.49
CA ILE A 5 65.51 -2.47 30.56
C ILE A 5 64.91 -2.20 29.16
N LEU A 6 65.49 -2.72 28.08
CA LEU A 6 65.06 -2.43 26.71
C LEU A 6 63.93 -3.34 26.18
N GLU A 7 63.71 -4.53 26.76
CA GLU A 7 62.68 -5.46 26.28
C GLU A 7 61.25 -5.05 26.71
N ASP A 8 61.10 -4.42 27.88
CA ASP A 8 59.78 -4.02 28.41
C ASP A 8 59.20 -2.75 27.75
N ILE A 9 60.04 -1.95 27.09
CA ILE A 9 59.61 -0.72 26.41
C ILE A 9 59.14 -1.05 24.98
N LEU A 10 59.80 -1.98 24.29
CA LEU A 10 59.43 -2.40 22.93
C LEU A 10 58.16 -3.27 22.88
N GLY A 11 57.85 -4.02 23.93
CA GLY A 11 56.65 -4.89 23.98
C GLY A 11 55.31 -4.17 24.18
N ASN A 12 55.32 -2.87 24.51
CA ASN A 12 54.12 -2.10 24.84
C ASN A 12 53.66 -1.11 23.76
N GLU A 13 54.50 -0.77 22.78
CA GLU A 13 54.14 0.16 21.71
C GLU A 13 53.30 -0.51 20.61
N GLU A 14 53.57 -1.78 20.27
CA GLU A 14 52.83 -2.49 19.21
C GLU A 14 51.35 -2.78 19.55
N LYS A 15 50.98 -2.81 20.83
CA LYS A 15 49.59 -3.10 21.26
C LYS A 15 48.69 -1.87 21.26
N GLN A 16 49.24 -0.65 21.30
CA GLN A 16 48.42 0.57 21.41
C GLN A 16 47.90 1.08 20.07
N GLU A 17 48.63 0.89 18.97
CA GLU A 17 48.18 1.37 17.64
C GLU A 17 47.00 0.56 17.07
N GLN A 18 46.89 -0.72 17.41
CA GLN A 18 45.80 -1.57 16.89
C GLN A 18 44.46 -1.35 17.61
N GLY A 19 44.47 -0.95 18.89
CA GLY A 19 43.25 -0.80 19.70
C GLY A 19 42.34 0.36 19.30
N ILE A 20 42.91 1.43 18.73
CA ILE A 20 42.16 2.63 18.30
C ILE A 20 41.46 2.38 16.96
N ALA A 21 42.13 1.69 16.02
CA ALA A 21 41.56 1.33 14.72
C ALA A 21 40.33 0.39 14.85
N ILE A 22 40.38 -0.56 15.79
CA ILE A 22 39.29 -1.52 16.04
C ILE A 22 38.07 -0.83 16.68
N LYS A 23 38.27 0.10 17.63
CA LYS A 23 37.17 0.89 18.23
C LYS A 23 36.46 1.77 17.21
N GLY A 24 37.21 2.37 16.28
CA GLY A 24 36.65 3.15 15.17
C GLY A 24 35.81 2.33 14.19
N GLN A 25 36.26 1.11 13.87
CA GLN A 25 35.49 0.16 13.03
C GLN A 25 34.22 -0.35 13.73
N ALA A 26 34.30 -0.70 15.01
CA ALA A 26 33.14 -1.13 15.79
C ALA A 26 32.06 -0.03 15.87
N ALA A 27 32.47 1.24 16.03
CA ALA A 27 31.55 2.38 16.02
C ALA A 27 30.87 2.59 14.65
N LYS A 28 31.63 2.40 13.55
CA LYS A 28 31.07 2.43 12.18
C LYS A 28 30.06 1.30 11.95
N LEU A 29 30.38 0.08 12.35
CA LEU A 29 29.48 -1.08 12.28
C LEU A 29 28.19 -0.86 13.08
N LYS A 30 28.30 -0.30 14.30
CA LYS A 30 27.13 0.02 15.12
C LYS A 30 26.21 1.05 14.45
N LYS A 31 26.78 2.12 13.87
CA LYS A 31 26.00 3.12 13.10
C LYS A 31 25.35 2.49 11.86
N LEU A 32 26.07 1.63 11.15
CA LEU A 32 25.55 0.95 9.97
C LEU A 32 24.37 0.03 10.32
N ASN A 33 24.49 -0.77 11.40
CA ASN A 33 23.42 -1.62 11.90
C ASN A 33 22.20 -0.81 12.37
N GLN A 34 22.42 0.33 13.03
CA GLN A 34 21.32 1.24 13.40
C GLN A 34 20.61 1.80 12.17
N GLN A 35 21.36 2.20 11.15
CA GLN A 35 20.79 2.69 9.89
C GLN A 35 19.99 1.59 9.17
N GLN A 36 20.52 0.38 9.10
CA GLN A 36 19.81 -0.78 8.55
C GLN A 36 18.51 -1.05 9.31
N HIS A 37 18.54 -1.03 10.64
CA HIS A 37 17.36 -1.21 11.47
C HIS A 37 16.30 -0.12 11.23
N LEU A 38 16.72 1.15 11.09
CA LEU A 38 15.82 2.26 10.75
C LEU A 38 15.21 2.09 9.35
N ASN A 39 16.02 1.66 8.37
CA ASN A 39 15.55 1.41 7.01
C ASN A 39 14.50 0.28 6.99
N VAL A 40 14.75 -0.82 7.70
CA VAL A 40 13.80 -1.94 7.83
C VAL A 40 12.50 -1.48 8.51
N LYS A 41 12.59 -0.72 9.61
CA LYS A 41 11.41 -0.18 10.30
C LYS A 41 10.59 0.75 9.39
N THR A 42 11.28 1.57 8.60
CA THR A 42 10.65 2.48 7.64
C THR A 42 9.96 1.70 6.52
N ALA A 43 10.62 0.66 5.97
CA ALA A 43 10.05 -0.21 4.97
C ALA A 43 8.79 -0.93 5.48
N PHE A 44 8.82 -1.45 6.71
CA PHE A 44 7.65 -2.08 7.32
C PHE A 44 6.50 -1.10 7.50
N LYS A 45 6.79 0.11 7.99
CA LYS A 45 5.78 1.16 8.15
C LYS A 45 5.16 1.55 6.80
N SER A 46 5.97 1.73 5.76
CA SER A 46 5.51 2.01 4.40
C SER A 46 4.62 0.89 3.84
N TYR A 47 5.00 -0.37 4.08
CA TYR A 47 4.20 -1.53 3.70
C TYR A 47 2.84 -1.53 4.41
N SER A 48 2.84 -1.36 5.74
CA SER A 48 1.61 -1.32 6.54
C SER A 48 0.66 -0.22 6.05
N HIS A 49 1.17 1.01 5.86
CA HIS A 49 0.36 2.10 5.35
C HIS A 49 -0.20 1.83 3.95
N SER A 50 0.58 1.20 3.08
CA SER A 50 0.11 0.83 1.73
C SER A 50 -1.03 -0.19 1.81
N LYS A 51 -0.90 -1.19 2.69
CA LYS A 51 -1.94 -2.18 2.95
C LYS A 51 -3.22 -1.53 3.47
N ASP A 52 -3.11 -0.65 4.47
CA ASP A 52 -4.27 0.05 5.05
C ASP A 52 -5.00 0.89 4.00
N ARG A 53 -4.25 1.59 3.13
CA ARG A 53 -4.83 2.37 2.02
C ARG A 53 -5.58 1.49 1.04
N ILE A 54 -5.02 0.34 0.67
CA ILE A 54 -5.71 -0.63 -0.21
C ILE A 54 -7.01 -1.10 0.44
N THR A 55 -6.97 -1.49 1.72
CA THR A 55 -8.16 -1.94 2.45
C THR A 55 -9.23 -0.85 2.55
N ILE A 56 -8.85 0.39 2.81
CA ILE A 56 -9.78 1.53 2.81
C ILE A 56 -10.41 1.70 1.42
N HIS A 57 -9.62 1.65 0.36
CA HIS A 57 -10.14 1.74 -1.01
C HIS A 57 -11.10 0.61 -1.36
N GLU A 58 -10.79 -0.63 -0.95
CA GLU A 58 -11.68 -1.78 -1.13
C GLU A 58 -12.98 -1.62 -0.36
N LYS A 59 -12.92 -1.14 0.88
CA LYS A 59 -14.10 -0.85 1.71
C LYS A 59 -14.98 0.21 1.05
N ILE A 60 -14.41 1.35 0.67
CA ILE A 60 -15.13 2.43 -0.04
C ILE A 60 -15.73 1.91 -1.35
N ARG A 61 -15.00 1.08 -2.10
CA ARG A 61 -15.52 0.47 -3.34
C ARG A 61 -16.71 -0.44 -3.08
N SER A 62 -16.63 -1.27 -2.03
CA SER A 62 -17.72 -2.16 -1.62
C SER A 62 -18.95 -1.39 -1.16
N GLU A 63 -18.77 -0.36 -0.34
CA GLU A 63 -19.84 0.52 0.13
C GLU A 63 -20.50 1.24 -1.05
N LYS A 64 -19.72 1.89 -1.94
CA LYS A 64 -20.25 2.54 -3.14
C LYS A 64 -21.03 1.57 -4.04
N LEU A 65 -20.56 0.33 -4.19
CA LEU A 65 -21.27 -0.69 -4.96
C LEU A 65 -22.61 -1.06 -4.32
N ASN A 66 -22.60 -1.41 -3.03
CA ASN A 66 -23.77 -1.98 -2.35
C ASN A 66 -24.80 -0.92 -1.95
N GLU A 67 -24.38 0.28 -1.59
CA GLU A 67 -25.26 1.33 -1.05
C GLU A 67 -25.76 2.30 -2.13
N ILE A 68 -25.01 2.48 -3.23
CA ILE A 68 -25.35 3.49 -4.25
C ILE A 68 -25.65 2.81 -5.60
N ILE A 69 -24.71 2.04 -6.13
CA ILE A 69 -24.81 1.50 -7.49
C ILE A 69 -25.91 0.44 -7.60
N LEU A 70 -25.90 -0.58 -6.74
CA LEU A 70 -26.88 -1.68 -6.78
C LEU A 70 -28.32 -1.22 -6.51
N PRO A 71 -28.61 -0.36 -5.52
CA PRO A 71 -29.96 0.14 -5.31
C PRO A 71 -30.50 0.92 -6.51
N HIS A 72 -29.66 1.76 -7.14
CA HIS A 72 -30.07 2.50 -8.32
C HIS A 72 -30.37 1.58 -9.52
N LEU A 73 -29.49 0.60 -9.76
CA LEU A 73 -29.71 -0.45 -10.76
C LEU A 73 -31.02 -1.20 -10.51
N LYS A 74 -31.35 -1.56 -9.26
CA LYS A 74 -32.60 -2.21 -8.92
C LYS A 74 -33.82 -1.35 -9.26
N VAL A 75 -33.79 -0.06 -8.91
CA VAL A 75 -34.90 0.87 -9.20
C VAL A 75 -35.15 0.98 -10.72
N GLU A 76 -34.09 1.14 -11.51
CA GLU A 76 -34.20 1.26 -12.96
C GLU A 76 -34.64 -0.06 -13.61
N LEU A 77 -34.16 -1.21 -13.12
CA LEU A 77 -34.61 -2.51 -13.60
C LEU A 77 -36.08 -2.79 -13.28
N GLU A 78 -36.58 -2.35 -12.12
CA GLU A 78 -38.01 -2.43 -11.77
C GLU A 78 -38.86 -1.47 -12.60
N ARG A 79 -38.31 -0.34 -13.01
CA ARG A 79 -38.97 0.55 -13.99
C ARG A 79 -39.07 -0.13 -15.36
N ILE A 80 -37.97 -0.67 -15.87
CA ILE A 80 -37.93 -1.40 -17.15
C ILE A 80 -38.92 -2.58 -17.13
N ARG A 81 -39.01 -3.30 -16.02
CA ARG A 81 -39.98 -4.38 -15.82
C ARG A 81 -41.42 -3.91 -15.91
N ARG A 82 -41.75 -2.75 -15.32
CA ARG A 82 -43.10 -2.17 -15.38
C ARG A 82 -43.46 -1.65 -16.78
N GLU A 83 -42.48 -1.24 -17.57
CA GLU A 83 -42.68 -0.75 -18.94
C GLU A 83 -42.88 -1.90 -19.96
N HIS A 84 -42.44 -3.11 -19.66
CA HIS A 84 -42.52 -4.27 -20.57
C HIS A 84 -43.39 -5.38 -19.99
N ASN A 85 -44.61 -5.52 -20.51
CA ASN A 85 -45.54 -6.59 -20.12
C ASN A 85 -45.13 -7.98 -20.64
N ASN A 86 -44.33 -8.04 -21.71
CA ASN A 86 -43.78 -9.27 -22.27
C ASN A 86 -42.42 -9.59 -21.63
N MET A 87 -42.26 -10.82 -21.15
CA MET A 87 -41.04 -11.29 -20.50
C MET A 87 -39.82 -11.33 -21.43
N ASP A 88 -40.01 -11.59 -22.72
CA ASP A 88 -38.90 -11.61 -23.68
C ASP A 88 -38.38 -10.20 -24.01
N ASP A 89 -39.30 -9.24 -24.13
CA ASP A 89 -38.94 -7.84 -24.36
C ASP A 89 -38.29 -7.24 -23.12
N TYR A 90 -38.79 -7.57 -21.92
CA TYR A 90 -38.13 -7.24 -20.66
C TYR A 90 -36.70 -7.80 -20.60
N ARG A 91 -36.50 -9.07 -20.96
CA ARG A 91 -35.17 -9.72 -20.92
C ARG A 91 -34.17 -8.98 -21.80
N LYS A 92 -34.55 -8.67 -23.05
CA LYS A 92 -33.72 -7.91 -23.99
C LYS A 92 -33.42 -6.50 -23.49
N ALA A 93 -34.42 -5.79 -22.97
CA ALA A 93 -34.26 -4.44 -22.43
C ALA A 93 -33.32 -4.43 -21.20
N ARG A 94 -33.47 -5.40 -20.29
CA ARG A 94 -32.60 -5.59 -19.13
C ARG A 94 -31.16 -5.85 -19.53
N GLU A 95 -30.92 -6.77 -20.46
CA GLU A 95 -29.57 -7.10 -20.94
C GLU A 95 -28.89 -5.89 -21.60
N LYS A 96 -29.62 -5.16 -22.45
CA LYS A 96 -29.13 -3.93 -23.08
C LYS A 96 -28.76 -2.87 -22.03
N TYR A 97 -29.61 -2.66 -21.03
CA TYR A 97 -29.40 -1.67 -19.98
C TYR A 97 -28.17 -2.01 -19.12
N ILE A 98 -28.04 -3.28 -18.70
CA ILE A 98 -26.86 -3.77 -17.97
C ILE A 98 -25.59 -3.55 -18.83
N PHE A 99 -25.64 -3.93 -20.11
CA PHE A 99 -24.51 -3.78 -21.01
C PHE A 99 -24.08 -2.31 -21.17
N GLN A 100 -25.04 -1.39 -21.34
CA GLN A 100 -24.78 0.05 -21.43
C GLN A 100 -24.07 0.59 -20.19
N PHE A 101 -24.56 0.20 -19.00
CA PHE A 101 -23.99 0.64 -17.73
C PHE A 101 -22.52 0.21 -17.53
N PHE A 102 -22.15 -0.98 -18.01
CA PHE A 102 -20.80 -1.52 -17.82
C PHE A 102 -19.82 -1.25 -18.98
N GLN A 103 -20.29 -1.07 -20.21
CA GLN A 103 -19.43 -0.94 -21.39
C GLN A 103 -19.25 0.50 -21.87
N GLN A 104 -20.23 1.38 -21.64
CA GLN A 104 -20.16 2.75 -22.13
C GLN A 104 -19.47 3.66 -21.12
N LYS A 105 -18.16 3.85 -21.31
CA LYS A 105 -17.31 4.71 -20.45
C LYS A 105 -17.89 6.11 -20.19
N HIS A 106 -18.62 6.68 -21.14
CA HIS A 106 -19.21 8.01 -21.00
C HIS A 106 -20.46 8.02 -20.09
N GLU A 107 -21.34 7.02 -20.21
CA GLU A 107 -22.49 6.86 -19.33
C GLU A 107 -22.06 6.52 -17.90
N ALA A 108 -21.07 5.64 -17.74
CA ALA A 108 -20.46 5.36 -16.44
C ALA A 108 -19.87 6.63 -15.80
N ARG A 109 -19.19 7.49 -16.59
CA ARG A 109 -18.69 8.79 -16.12
C ARG A 109 -19.81 9.75 -15.72
N ALA A 110 -20.90 9.82 -16.50
CA ALA A 110 -22.05 10.65 -16.18
C ALA A 110 -22.73 10.20 -14.88
N PHE A 111 -22.89 8.88 -14.70
CA PHE A 111 -23.38 8.27 -13.47
C PHE A 111 -22.50 8.62 -12.26
N ILE A 112 -21.18 8.41 -12.36
CA ILE A 112 -20.21 8.77 -11.31
C ILE A 112 -20.31 10.26 -10.97
N LYS A 113 -20.35 11.14 -11.98
CA LYS A 113 -20.46 12.60 -11.80
C LYS A 113 -21.79 13.02 -11.17
N LYS A 114 -22.87 12.26 -11.35
CA LYS A 114 -24.19 12.59 -10.81
C LYS A 114 -24.42 12.02 -9.41
N HIS A 115 -23.93 10.80 -9.16
CA HIS A 115 -24.29 10.01 -7.98
C HIS A 115 -23.16 9.78 -6.98
N LEU A 116 -21.88 10.02 -7.36
CA LEU A 116 -20.72 9.81 -6.47
C LEU A 116 -19.95 11.11 -6.17
N LYS A 117 -20.54 12.28 -6.48
CA LYS A 117 -19.84 13.57 -6.58
C LYS A 117 -19.30 14.16 -5.26
N ASN A 118 -19.63 13.57 -4.11
CA ASN A 118 -19.27 14.08 -2.78
C ASN A 118 -18.32 13.16 -1.98
N PHE A 119 -17.61 12.23 -2.64
CA PHE A 119 -16.63 11.36 -1.99
C PHE A 119 -15.39 11.13 -2.84
#